data_AF-A0A950GR64-F1
#
_entry.id   AF-A0A950GR64-F1
#
_cell.length_a   1.000
_cell.length_b   1.000
_cell.length_c   1.000
_cell.angle_alpha   90.00
_cell.angle_beta   90.00
_cell.angle_gamma   90.00
#
_symmetry.space_group_name_H-M   'P 1'
#
loop_
_entity.id
_entity.type
_entity.pdbx_description
1 polymer ?
#
loop_
_entity_poly.entity_id
_entity_poly.type
_entity_poly.pdbx_seq_one_letter_code
_entity_poly.pdbx_strand_id
1 'polypeptide(L)' 'MAYHIKDPDTDRIIRELAKVKGKPILDAIRDACEKELRREAAKVPLWDRLQPLIAKVRAAPKTGLRADKDFFDDLSGEP' A
#
# COMPACT_ATOMS: atom_id res chain seq x y z
N MET A 1 31.74 -6.30 1.84
CA MET A 1 31.25 -7.00 0.63
C MET A 1 30.71 -5.93 -0.31
N ALA A 2 31.32 -5.72 -1.47
CA ALA A 2 30.85 -4.76 -2.47
C ALA A 2 29.85 -5.47 -3.39
N TYR A 3 28.63 -4.95 -3.50
CA TYR A 3 27.65 -5.48 -4.45
C TYR A 3 28.10 -5.11 -5.88
N HIS A 4 28.38 -6.11 -6.71
CA HIS A 4 28.70 -5.91 -8.12
C HIS A 4 27.40 -5.99 -8.94
N ILE A 5 26.86 -4.84 -9.31
CA ILE A 5 25.65 -4.73 -10.14
C ILE A 5 26.06 -4.94 -11.60
N LYS A 6 25.59 -6.03 -12.22
CA LYS A 6 25.88 -6.37 -13.62
C LYS A 6 24.86 -5.81 -14.60
N ASP A 7 23.69 -5.40 -14.10
CA ASP A 7 22.61 -4.84 -14.89
C ASP A 7 22.85 -3.36 -15.20
N PRO A 8 23.00 -2.96 -16.48
CA PRO A 8 23.30 -1.58 -16.85
C PRO A 8 22.22 -0.58 -16.44
N ASP A 9 20.95 -1.00 -16.46
CA ASP A 9 19.84 -0.14 -16.06
C ASP A 9 19.85 0.17 -14.57
N THR A 10 20.12 -0.84 -13.74
CA THR A 10 20.27 -0.66 -12.30
C THR A 10 21.45 0.26 -11.98
N ASP A 11 22.61 0.11 -12.66
CA ASP A 11 23.76 1.01 -12.49
C ASP A 11 23.43 2.46 -12.88
N ARG A 12 22.68 2.67 -13.97
CA ARG A 12 22.18 4.00 -14.36
C ARG A 12 21.29 4.61 -13.27
N ILE A 13 20.33 3.84 -12.75
CA ILE A 13 19.36 4.30 -11.74
C ILE A 13 20.08 4.69 -10.44
N ILE A 14 21.01 3.87 -9.93
CA ILE A 14 21.72 4.18 -8.68
C ILE A 14 22.61 5.43 -8.82
N ARG A 15 23.23 5.63 -9.99
CA ARG A 15 24.06 6.82 -10.26
C ARG A 15 23.21 8.07 -10.35
N GLU A 16 22.07 7.99 -11.02
CA GLU A 16 21.11 9.09 -11.10
C GLU A 16 20.59 9.46 -9.70
N LEU A 17 20.20 8.47 -8.89
CA LEU A 17 19.78 8.67 -7.51
C LEU A 17 20.86 9.36 -6.66
N ALA A 18 22.11 8.91 -6.78
CA ALA A 18 23.25 9.50 -6.07
C ALA A 18 23.47 10.96 -6.48
N LYS A 19 23.39 11.26 -7.78
CA LYS A 19 23.51 12.61 -8.33
C LYS A 19 22.39 13.53 -7.81
N VAL A 20 21.13 13.08 -7.86
CA VAL A 20 19.98 13.85 -7.38
C VAL A 20 20.08 14.13 -5.89
N LYS A 21 20.58 13.17 -5.09
CA LYS A 21 20.75 13.34 -3.65
C LYS A 21 22.03 14.09 -3.26
N GLY A 22 22.97 14.28 -4.17
CA GLY A 22 24.29 14.83 -3.86
C GLY A 22 25.09 13.98 -2.87
N LYS A 23 24.92 12.65 -2.91
CA LYS A 23 25.52 11.70 -1.95
C LYS A 23 26.35 10.63 -2.67
N PRO A 24 27.32 10.00 -1.99
CA PRO A 24 27.97 8.78 -2.49
C PRO A 24 26.95 7.71 -2.84
N ILE A 25 27.22 6.90 -3.87
CA ILE A 25 26.29 5.89 -4.41
C ILE A 25 25.78 4.96 -3.30
N LEU A 26 26.68 4.42 -2.47
CA LEU A 26 26.31 3.52 -1.37
C LEU A 26 25.41 4.20 -0.33
N ASP A 27 25.65 5.47 -0.01
CA ASP A 27 24.82 6.22 0.93
C ASP A 27 23.44 6.52 0.34
N ALA A 28 23.38 6.87 -0.95
CA ALA A 28 22.15 7.12 -1.67
C ALA A 28 21.25 5.87 -1.74
N ILE A 29 21.87 4.70 -1.99
CA ILE A 29 21.24 3.37 -1.97
C ILE A 29 20.75 3.05 -0.56
N ARG A 30 21.61 3.14 0.46
CA ARG A 30 21.23 2.87 1.87
C ARG A 30 20.01 3.68 2.28
N ASP A 31 20.05 4.99 2.04
CA ASP A 31 18.93 5.88 2.34
C ASP A 31 17.64 5.49 1.60
N ALA A 32 17.74 5.00 0.35
CA ALA A 32 16.57 4.59 -0.42
C ALA A 32 15.99 3.28 0.13
N CYS A 33 16.83 2.29 0.40
CA CYS A 33 16.41 1.02 0.99
C CYS A 33 15.79 1.20 2.37
N GLU A 34 16.38 2.02 3.25
CA GLU A 34 15.81 2.32 4.57
C GLU A 34 14.44 3.01 4.48
N LYS A 35 14.28 3.94 3.53
CA LYS A 35 12.99 4.60 3.29
C LYS A 35 11.93 3.61 2.83
N GLU A 36 12.29 2.71 1.91
CA GLU A 36 11.35 1.73 1.38
C GLU A 36 10.97 0.69 2.44
N LEU A 37 11.95 0.17 3.20
CA LEU A 37 11.67 -0.70 4.34
C LEU A 37 10.76 -0.04 5.36
N ARG A 38 10.95 1.25 5.66
CA ARG A 38 10.05 1.99 6.54
C ARG A 38 8.66 2.12 5.95
N ARG A 39 8.52 2.37 4.64
CA ARG A 39 7.22 2.43 3.96
C ARG A 39 6.50 1.09 4.03
N GLU A 40 7.19 -0.01 3.76
CA GLU A 40 6.66 -1.36 3.86
C GLU A 40 6.25 -1.71 5.29
N ALA A 41 7.10 -1.42 6.28
CA ALA A 41 6.78 -1.65 7.69
C ALA A 41 5.62 -0.79 8.19
N ALA A 42 5.45 0.42 7.64
CA ALA A 42 4.36 1.33 7.96
C ALA A 42 3.09 1.06 7.13
N LYS A 43 3.08 0.07 6.23
CA LYS A 43 1.85 -0.31 5.54
C LYS A 43 0.85 -0.83 6.56
N VAL A 44 -0.13 0.00 6.85
CA VAL A 44 -1.28 -0.40 7.66
C VAL A 44 -2.06 -1.47 6.87
N PRO A 45 -2.29 -2.65 7.45
CA PRO A 45 -3.09 -3.70 6.83
C PRO A 45 -4.44 -3.14 6.36
N LEU A 46 -4.96 -3.65 5.23
CA LEU A 46 -6.24 -3.20 4.68
C LEU A 46 -7.36 -3.25 5.73
N TRP A 47 -7.37 -4.31 6.54
CA TRP A 47 -8.35 -4.49 7.61
C TRP A 47 -8.32 -3.34 8.63
N ASP A 48 -7.14 -2.88 9.02
CA ASP A 48 -6.94 -1.80 9.98
C ASP A 48 -7.30 -0.44 9.35
N ARG A 49 -6.98 -0.25 8.06
CA ARG A 49 -7.39 0.94 7.29
C ARG A 49 -8.90 1.07 7.18
N LEU A 50 -9.64 -0.05 7.15
CA LEU A 50 -11.09 -0.08 7.02
C LEU A 50 -11.83 0.06 8.37
N GLN A 51 -11.15 -0.11 9.51
CA GLN A 51 -11.80 -0.02 10.83
C GLN A 51 -12.63 1.26 11.04
N PRO A 52 -12.19 2.46 10.62
CA PRO A 52 -13.01 3.67 10.77
C PRO A 52 -14.31 3.63 9.98
N LEU A 53 -14.31 3.02 8.79
CA LEU A 53 -15.53 2.85 7.99
C LEU A 53 -16.45 1.79 8.61
N ILE A 54 -15.89 0.66 9.02
CA ILE A 54 -16.62 -0.41 9.72
C ILE A 54 -17.28 0.13 10.99
N ALA A 55 -16.59 0.98 11.75
CA ALA A 55 -17.13 1.61 12.95
C ALA A 55 -18.33 2.52 12.63
N LYS A 56 -18.26 3.32 11.55
CA LYS A 56 -19.39 4.15 11.10
C LYS A 56 -20.60 3.30 10.70
N VAL A 57 -20.39 2.22 9.96
CA VAL A 57 -21.47 1.31 9.55
C VAL A 57 -22.08 0.61 10.77
N ARG A 58 -21.26 0.16 11.73
CA ARG A 58 -21.74 -0.46 12.98
C ARG A 58 -22.49 0.50 13.90
N ALA A 59 -22.17 1.79 13.86
CA ALA A 59 -22.86 2.80 14.64
C ALA A 59 -24.25 3.15 14.09
N ALA A 60 -24.56 2.79 12.85
CA ALA A 60 -25.87 3.02 12.27
C ALA A 60 -26.93 2.17 13.00
N PRO A 61 -28.10 2.74 13.32
CA PRO A 61 -29.19 1.99 13.94
C PRO A 61 -29.67 0.90 12.97
N LYS A 62 -30.03 -0.26 13.53
CA LYS A 62 -30.64 -1.33 12.73
C LYS A 62 -31.98 -0.85 12.19
N THR A 63 -32.18 -1.00 10.89
CA THR A 63 -33.42 -0.61 10.21
C THR A 63 -34.57 -1.59 10.48
N GLY A 64 -34.28 -2.77 11.02
CA GLY A 64 -35.27 -3.85 11.18
C GLY A 64 -35.65 -4.55 9.88
N LEU A 65 -35.15 -4.07 8.74
CA LEU A 65 -35.32 -4.70 7.43
C LEU A 65 -34.44 -5.95 7.34
N ARG A 66 -34.97 -7.00 6.70
CA ARG A 66 -34.23 -8.23 6.45
C ARG A 66 -33.61 -8.12 5.06
N ALA A 67 -32.27 -8.21 5.00
CA ALA A 67 -31.54 -8.34 3.74
C ALA A 67 -31.46 -9.84 3.39
N ASP A 68 -32.58 -10.42 3.00
CA ASP A 68 -32.69 -11.80 2.55
C ASP A 68 -32.58 -11.89 1.02
N LYS A 69 -32.78 -13.09 0.48
CA LYS A 69 -32.61 -13.37 -0.95
C LYS A 69 -33.51 -12.49 -1.82
N ASP A 70 -34.78 -12.38 -1.47
CA ASP A 70 -35.76 -11.57 -2.21
C ASP A 70 -35.34 -10.08 -2.28
N PHE A 71 -34.75 -9.55 -1.20
CA PHE A 71 -34.16 -8.20 -1.21
C PHE A 71 -32.99 -8.04 -2.18
N PHE A 72 -32.10 -9.04 -2.27
CA PHE A 72 -30.95 -8.97 -3.18
C PHE A 72 -31.33 -9.23 -4.64
N ASP A 73 -32.31 -10.09 -4.89
CA ASP A 73 -32.84 -10.37 -6.24
C ASP A 73 -33.53 -9.10 -6.83
N ASP A 74 -34.24 -8.32 -6.01
CA ASP A 74 -34.80 -7.01 -6.43
C ASP A 74 -33.70 -5.98 -6.77
N LEU A 75 -32.57 -6.03 -6.07
CA LEU A 75 -31.41 -5.14 -6.27
C LEU A 75 -30.59 -5.47 -7.52
N SER A 76 -30.49 -6.75 -7.89
CA SER A 76 -29.73 -7.20 -9.06
C SER A 76 -30.48 -7.00 -10.37
N GLY A 77 -31.79 -6.74 -10.31
CA GLY A 77 -32.66 -6.61 -11.50
C GLY A 77 -32.93 -7.95 -12.19
N GLU A 78 -32.59 -9.07 -11.54
CA GLU A 78 -32.92 -10.43 -11.98
C GLU A 78 -33.82 -11.09 -10.92
N PRO A 79 -35.08 -11.45 -11.27
CA PRO A 79 -35.98 -12.14 -10.35
C PRO A 79 -35.56 -13.59 -10.06
#